data_AF-A0A7W7QFJ1-F1
#
_entry.id   AF-A0A7W7QFJ1-F1
#
_cell.length_a   1.000
_cell.length_b   1.000
_cell.length_c   1.000
_cell.angle_alpha   90.00
_cell.angle_beta   90.00
_cell.angle_gamma   90.00
#
_symmetry.space_group_name_H-M   'P 1'
#
loop_
_entity.id
_entity.type
_entity.pdbx_description
1 polymer ?
#
loop_
_entity_poly.entity_id
_entity_poly.type
_entity_poly.pdbx_seq_one_letter_code
_entity_poly.pdbx_strand_id
1 'polypeptide(L)' 'MSQDLNVGSWVIVRRGCPIAYCVNGEEIEFRLGSRHDGFDFVFEVAALEAFVEASQEVLAELTRA' A
#
# COMPACT_ATOMS: atom_id res chain seq x y z
N MET A 1 -16.49 11.95 24.06
CA MET A 1 -15.40 11.06 23.62
C MET A 1 -15.76 10.60 22.23
N SER A 2 -15.01 11.04 21.21
CA SER A 2 -15.13 10.47 19.86
C SER A 2 -14.61 9.04 19.96
N GLN A 3 -15.42 8.05 19.61
CA GLN A 3 -14.90 6.70 19.41
C GLN A 3 -14.25 6.70 18.03
N ASP A 4 -12.93 6.53 17.98
CA ASP A 4 -12.22 6.35 16.73
C ASP A 4 -12.78 5.10 16.05
N LEU A 5 -13.44 5.30 14.90
CA LEU A 5 -13.93 4.20 14.08
C LEU A 5 -12.72 3.51 13.45
N ASN A 6 -12.36 2.35 13.97
CA ASN A 6 -11.28 1.54 13.42
C ASN A 6 -11.87 0.58 12.36
N VAL A 7 -11.66 0.88 11.08
CA VAL A 7 -12.11 0.05 9.96
C VAL A 7 -10.95 -0.80 9.47
N GLY A 8 -11.06 -2.12 9.59
CA GLY A 8 -10.15 -3.07 8.96
C GLY A 8 -10.77 -3.67 7.70
N SER A 9 -10.07 -3.56 6.57
CA SER A 9 -10.41 -4.26 5.33
C SER A 9 -9.20 -5.03 4.83
N TRP A 10 -9.43 -6.17 4.17
CA TRP A 10 -8.38 -6.98 3.57
C TRP A 10 -8.56 -6.98 2.07
N VAL A 11 -7.49 -6.63 1.35
CA VAL A 11 -7.46 -6.66 -0.11
C VAL A 11 -6.39 -7.65 -0.58
N ILE A 12 -6.67 -8.39 -1.64
CA ILE A 12 -5.70 -9.29 -2.27
C ILE A 12 -5.27 -8.68 -3.60
N VAL A 13 -3.99 -8.34 -3.72
CA VAL A 13 -3.38 -7.88 -4.98
C VAL A 13 -2.89 -9.10 -5.74
N ARG A 14 -3.60 -9.45 -6.82
CA ARG A 14 -3.19 -10.56 -7.70
C ARG A 14 -2.20 -10.09 -8.76
N ARG A 15 -1.41 -11.03 -9.29
CA ARG A 15 -0.55 -10.79 -10.45
C ARG A 15 -1.36 -10.14 -11.57
N GLY A 16 -0.81 -9.07 -12.16
CA GLY A 16 -1.46 -8.32 -13.24
C GLY A 16 -2.42 -7.23 -12.76
N CYS A 17 -2.59 -7.04 -11.45
CA CYS A 17 -3.27 -5.86 -10.92
C CYS A 17 -2.52 -4.59 -11.37
N PRO A 18 -3.19 -3.61 -12.02
CA PRO A 18 -2.58 -2.33 -12.31
C PRO A 18 -2.20 -1.62 -11.00
N ILE A 19 -0.99 -1.06 -10.96
CA ILE A 19 -0.52 -0.25 -9.84
C ILE A 19 -0.05 1.09 -10.42
N ALA A 20 -0.66 2.17 -9.95
CA ALA A 20 -0.24 3.53 -10.28
C ALA A 20 0.12 4.27 -8.99
N TYR A 21 0.91 5.35 -9.11
CA TYR A 21 1.19 6.21 -7.97
C TYR A 21 1.21 7.68 -8.38
N CYS A 22 0.99 8.57 -7.41
CA CYS A 22 1.29 10.00 -7.52
C CYS A 22 1.95 10.50 -6.23
N VAL A 23 2.70 11.58 -6.34
CA VAL A 23 3.40 12.23 -5.23
C VAL A 23 2.80 13.62 -5.05
N ASN A 24 2.26 13.89 -3.87
CA ASN A 24 1.56 15.12 -3.53
C ASN A 24 2.21 15.75 -2.29
N GLY A 25 3.33 16.45 -2.49
CA GLY A 25 4.10 17.01 -1.36
C GLY A 25 4.78 15.90 -0.56
N GLU A 26 4.38 15.73 0.70
CA GLU A 26 4.93 14.73 1.62
C GLU A 26 4.14 13.41 1.64
N GLU A 27 3.06 13.35 0.86
CA GLU A 27 2.20 12.17 0.74
C GLU A 27 2.39 11.47 -0.61
N ILE A 28 2.39 10.14 -0.59
CA ILE A 28 2.47 9.27 -1.76
C ILE A 28 1.20 8.42 -1.80
N GLU A 29 0.40 8.58 -2.85
CA GLU A 29 -0.80 7.78 -3.09
C GLU A 29 -0.48 6.66 -4.07
N PHE A 30 -0.70 5.42 -3.67
CA PHE A 30 -0.72 4.25 -4.53
C PHE A 30 -2.17 3.87 -4.84
N ARG A 31 -2.48 3.65 -6.12
CA ARG A 31 -3.75 3.07 -6.58
C ARG A 31 -3.53 1.65 -7.06
N LEU A 32 -4.23 0.70 -6.43
CA LEU A 32 -4.30 -0.70 -6.82
C LEU A 32 -5.60 -0.96 -7.58
N GLY A 33 -5.54 -1.25 -8.87
CA GLY A 33 -6.71 -1.38 -9.76
C GLY A 33 -6.89 -0.19 -10.70
N SER A 34 -8.09 -0.03 -11.26
CA SER A 34 -8.38 1.11 -12.15
C SER A 34 -8.83 2.34 -11.36
N ARG A 35 -9.01 3.48 -12.03
CA ARG A 35 -9.57 4.68 -11.41
C ARG A 35 -11.00 4.48 -10.87
N HIS A 36 -11.75 3.52 -11.41
CA HIS A 36 -13.18 3.36 -11.10
C HIS A 36 -13.48 2.28 -10.04
N ASP A 37 -12.56 1.35 -9.83
CA ASP A 37 -12.69 0.20 -8.93
C ASP A 37 -11.44 -0.03 -8.06
N GLY A 38 -10.50 0.91 -8.10
CA GLY A 38 -9.22 0.81 -7.41
C GLY A 38 -9.32 1.08 -5.91
N PHE A 39 -8.32 0.60 -5.20
CA PHE A 39 -8.11 0.85 -3.79
C PHE A 39 -6.88 1.71 -3.60
N ASP A 40 -7.01 2.80 -2.84
CA ASP A 40 -5.96 3.77 -2.64
C ASP A 40 -5.31 3.61 -1.27
N PHE A 41 -3.98 3.60 -1.26
CA PHE A 41 -3.14 3.61 -0.07
C PHE A 41 -2.30 4.89 -0.09
N VAL A 42 -2.44 5.72 0.93
CA VAL A 42 -1.63 6.94 1.08
C VAL A 42 -0.60 6.70 2.16
N PHE A 43 0.65 7.02 1.86
CA PHE A 43 1.77 6.96 2.79
C PHE A 43 2.39 8.34 2.97
N GLU A 44 2.80 8.68 4.18
CA GLU A 44 3.87 9.65 4.40
C GLU A 44 5.22 9.04 3.96
N VAL A 45 6.19 9.87 3.58
CA VAL A 45 7.51 9.42 3.08
C VAL A 45 8.16 8.39 4.00
N ALA A 46 8.28 8.68 5.30
CA ALA A 46 8.94 7.78 6.25
C ALA A 46 8.17 6.46 6.44
N ALA A 47 6.84 6.49 6.36
CA ALA A 47 6.01 5.28 6.43
C ALA A 47 6.17 4.42 5.17
N LEU A 48 6.33 5.05 4.00
CA LEU A 48 6.60 4.35 2.75
C LEU A 48 7.96 3.65 2.79
N GLU A 49 9.00 4.30 3.31
CA GLU A 49 10.33 3.70 3.48
C GLU A 49 10.26 2.42 4.32
N ALA A 50 9.59 2.49 5.48
CA ALA A 50 9.40 1.33 6.36
C ALA A 50 8.57 0.22 5.69
N PHE A 51 7.54 0.58 4.92
CA PHE A 51 6.74 -0.40 4.16
C PHE A 51 7.56 -1.12 3.09
N VAL A 52 8.44 -0.40 2.39
CA VAL A 52 9.34 -0.97 1.37
C VAL A 52 10.34 -1.92 2.01
N GLU A 53 10.96 -1.53 3.14
CA GLU A 53 11.90 -2.37 3.88
C GLU A 53 11.24 -3.70 4.29
N ALA A 54 10.08 -3.64 4.95
CA ALA A 54 9.33 -4.85 5.34
C ALA A 54 8.93 -5.70 4.12
N SER A 55 8.55 -5.07 3.01
CA SER A 55 8.21 -5.79 1.77
C SER A 55 9.41 -6.51 1.17
N GLN A 56 10.60 -5.92 1.22
CA GLN A 56 11.84 -6.54 0.76
C GLN A 56 12.24 -7.74 1.61
N GLU A 57 12.08 -7.65 2.94
CA GLU A 57 12.31 -8.77 3.85
C GLU A 57 11.41 -9.96 3.51
N VAL A 58 10.11 -9.73 3.35
CA VAL A 58 9.14 -10.77 2.96
C VAL A 58 9.52 -11.41 1.61
N LEU A 59 9.89 -10.61 0.61
CA LEU A 59 10.32 -11.14 -0.69
C LEU A 59 11.60 -11.96 -0.58
N ALA A 60 12.56 -11.54 0.26
CA ALA A 60 13.78 -12.28 0.50
C ALA A 60 13.52 -13.63 1.19
N GLU A 61 12.57 -13.71 2.12
CA GLU A 61 12.15 -14.97 2.73
C GLU A 61 11.51 -15.92 1.71
N LEU A 62 10.56 -15.41 0.92
CA LEU A 62 9.82 -16.21 -0.06
C LEU A 62 10.69 -16.73 -1.22
N THR A 63 11.79 -16.06 -1.54
CA THR A 63 12.69 -16.45 -2.64
C THR A 63 13.84 -17.37 -2.20
N ARG A 64 14.05 -17.54 -0.89
CA ARG A 64 15.00 -18.50 -0.32
C ARG A 64 14.40 -19.87 -0.03
N ALA A 65 13.07 -19.96 0.01
CA ALA A 65 12.30 -21.20 0.20
C ALA A 65 12.11 -21.95 -1.13
#